data_AF-A0A8J1MTG8-F1
#
_entry.id   AF-A0A8J1MTG8-F1
#
_cell.length_a   1.000
_cell.length_b   1.000
_cell.length_c   1.000
_cell.angle_alpha   90.00
_cell.angle_beta   90.00
_cell.angle_gamma   90.00
#
_symmetry.space_group_name_H-M   'P 1'
#
loop_
_entity.id
_entity.type
_entity.pdbx_description
1 polymer ?
#
loop_
_entity_poly.entity_id
_entity_poly.type
_entity_poly.pdbx_seq_one_letter_code
_entity_poly.pdbx_strand_id
1 'polypeptide(L)'
;MMEEISISMAYDAHLFSQLSDEDILAKLVEISKPKPVVPTKKLKKFEKEYLAMRESQLQQEDPIERYKFVIVNENLPLFAL
;
A
#
# COMPACT_ATOMS: atom_id res chain seq x y z
N MET A 1 44.12 -21.63 11.68
CA MET A 1 43.29 -22.62 10.96
C MET A 1 42.66 -21.89 9.77
N MET A 2 42.64 -22.49 8.58
CA MET A 2 41.87 -21.95 7.44
C MET A 2 40.44 -22.47 7.53
N GLU A 3 39.47 -21.61 7.24
CA GLU A 3 38.08 -22.03 7.10
C GLU A 3 37.89 -22.69 5.73
N GLU A 4 37.39 -23.94 5.72
CA GLU A 4 37.02 -24.63 4.49
C GLU A 4 35.63 -24.17 4.06
N ILE A 5 35.54 -23.49 2.91
CA ILE A 5 34.27 -23.10 2.31
C ILE A 5 33.90 -24.14 1.26
N SER A 6 32.66 -24.64 1.29
CA SER A 6 32.21 -25.61 0.30
C SER A 6 32.08 -24.97 -1.08
N ILE A 7 32.38 -25.74 -2.13
CA ILE A 7 32.28 -25.29 -3.53
C ILE A 7 30.86 -24.80 -3.85
N SER A 8 29.83 -25.46 -3.32
CA SER A 8 28.44 -25.05 -3.51
C SER A 8 28.13 -23.70 -2.87
N MET A 9 28.62 -23.44 -1.66
CA MET A 9 28.44 -22.13 -1.01
C MET A 9 29.15 -21.02 -1.78
N ALA A 10 30.36 -21.28 -2.29
CA ALA A 10 31.08 -20.32 -3.13
C ALA A 10 30.34 -20.04 -4.46
N TYR A 11 29.75 -21.08 -5.05
CA TYR A 11 28.95 -20.97 -6.27
C TYR A 11 27.66 -20.17 -6.04
N ASP A 12 26.92 -20.47 -4.97
CA ASP A 12 25.68 -19.79 -4.62
C ASP A 12 25.94 -18.30 -4.32
N ALA A 13 26.97 -17.97 -3.54
CA ALA A 13 27.34 -16.59 -3.25
C ALA A 13 27.66 -15.79 -4.52
N HIS A 14 28.36 -16.42 -5.47
CA HIS A 14 28.65 -15.81 -6.77
C HIS A 14 27.38 -15.61 -7.60
N LEU A 15 26.47 -16.58 -7.60
CA LEU A 15 25.18 -16.47 -8.28
C LEU A 15 24.31 -15.35 -7.67
N PHE A 16 24.26 -15.23 -6.34
CA PHE A 16 23.56 -14.15 -5.64
C PHE A 16 24.15 -12.78 -5.94
N SER A 17 25.47 -12.68 -6.06
CA SER A 17 26.15 -11.42 -6.37
C SER A 17 25.86 -10.88 -7.78
N GLN A 18 25.39 -11.74 -8.69
CA GLN A 18 24.98 -11.34 -10.05
C GLN A 18 23.52 -10.85 -10.12
N LEU A 19 22.72 -11.14 -9.10
CA LEU A 19 21.33 -10.72 -9.04
C LEU A 19 21.26 -9.28 -8.53
N SER A 20 20.31 -8.50 -9.06
CA SER A 20 20.03 -7.18 -8.51
C SER A 20 19.26 -7.30 -7.19
N ASP A 21 19.55 -6.42 -6.23
CA ASP A 21 18.84 -6.38 -4.95
C ASP A 21 17.33 -6.18 -5.14
N GLU A 22 16.94 -5.40 -6.14
CA GLU A 22 15.54 -5.15 -6.49
C GLU A 22 14.82 -6.43 -6.93
N ASP A 23 15.47 -7.28 -7.73
CA ASP A 23 14.89 -8.56 -8.15
C ASP A 23 14.75 -9.54 -6.98
N ILE A 24 15.70 -9.52 -6.04
CA ILE A 24 15.68 -10.33 -4.83
C ILE A 24 14.52 -9.87 -3.93
N LEU A 25 14.42 -8.55 -3.68
CA LEU A 25 13.35 -7.96 -2.88
C LEU A 25 11.98 -8.21 -3.50
N ALA A 26 11.84 -8.06 -4.82
CA ALA A 26 10.59 -8.34 -5.53
C ALA A 26 10.12 -9.79 -5.34
N LYS A 27 11.05 -10.77 -5.48
CA LYS A 27 10.75 -12.19 -5.24
C LYS A 27 10.40 -12.48 -3.79
N LEU A 28 11.10 -11.89 -2.83
CA LEU A 28 10.79 -12.06 -1.40
C LEU A 28 9.41 -11.47 -1.05
N VAL A 29 9.07 -10.31 -1.60
CA VAL A 29 7.74 -9.70 -1.47
C VAL A 29 6.67 -10.61 -2.08
N GLU A 30 6.93 -11.21 -3.24
CA GLU A 30 6.01 -12.14 -3.86
C GLU A 30 5.77 -13.39 -3.00
N ILE A 31 6.82 -13.98 -2.45
CA ILE A 31 6.76 -15.19 -1.61
C ILE A 31 6.08 -14.90 -0.26
N SER A 32 6.31 -13.70 0.30
CA SER A 32 5.75 -13.29 1.59
C SER A 32 4.28 -12.88 1.54
N LYS A 33 3.70 -12.67 0.34
CA LYS A 33 2.29 -12.30 0.20
C LYS A 33 1.41 -13.38 0.84
N PRO A 34 0.57 -13.03 1.84
CA PRO A 34 -0.30 -13.98 2.49
C PRO A 34 -1.28 -14.53 1.46
N LYS A 35 -1.32 -15.86 1.31
CA LYS A 35 -2.39 -16.52 0.56
C LYS A 35 -3.70 -16.25 1.30
N PRO A 36 -4.74 -15.71 0.65
CA PRO A 36 -6.00 -15.45 1.32
C PRO A 36 -6.63 -16.78 1.79
N VAL A 37 -6.58 -17.02 3.10
CA VAL A 37 -7.05 -18.26 3.76
C VAL A 37 -8.58 -18.28 3.93
N VAL A 38 -9.24 -17.12 3.81
CA VAL A 38 -10.69 -16.97 3.99
C VAL A 38 -11.34 -16.55 2.67
N PRO A 39 -12.53 -17.08 2.30
CA PRO A 39 -13.28 -16.60 1.14
C PRO A 39 -13.59 -15.09 1.23
N THR A 40 -12.77 -14.28 0.58
CA THR A 40 -12.88 -12.80 0.60
C THR A 40 -13.98 -12.26 -0.33
N LYS A 41 -14.85 -13.12 -0.86
CA LYS A 41 -15.97 -12.71 -1.73
C LYS A 41 -16.87 -11.66 -1.06
N LYS A 42 -17.08 -11.77 0.25
CA LYS A 42 -17.82 -10.76 1.03
C LYS A 42 -16.99 -9.50 1.28
N LEU A 43 -15.68 -9.63 1.55
CA LEU A 43 -14.79 -8.50 1.80
C LEU A 43 -14.67 -7.57 0.56
N LYS A 44 -14.46 -8.16 -0.62
CA LYS A 44 -14.41 -7.43 -1.89
C LYS A 44 -15.73 -6.76 -2.24
N LYS A 45 -16.86 -7.34 -1.80
CA LYS A 45 -18.18 -6.72 -1.95
C LYS A 45 -18.27 -5.46 -1.07
N PHE A 46 -17.87 -5.55 0.19
CA PHE A 46 -17.86 -4.40 1.11
C PHE A 46 -16.94 -3.27 0.65
N GLU A 47 -15.74 -3.59 0.14
CA GLU A 47 -14.84 -2.57 -0.42
C GLU A 47 -15.47 -1.82 -1.61
N LYS A 48 -16.11 -2.56 -2.53
CA LYS A 48 -16.81 -1.97 -3.68
C LYS A 48 -18.02 -1.13 -3.25
N GLU A 49 -18.80 -1.62 -2.29
CA GLU A 49 -19.98 -0.93 -1.78
C GLU A 49 -19.60 0.36 -1.05
N TYR A 50 -18.52 0.36 -0.27
CA TYR A 50 -17.98 1.54 0.40
C TYR A 50 -17.50 2.61 -0.61
N LEU A 51 -16.76 2.20 -1.63
CA LEU A 51 -16.29 3.12 -2.68
C LEU A 51 -17.47 3.75 -3.45
N ALA A 52 -18.47 2.94 -3.83
CA ALA A 52 -19.67 3.44 -4.50
C ALA A 52 -20.48 4.41 -3.62
N MET A 53 -20.61 4.12 -2.32
CA MET A 53 -21.25 5.03 -1.37
C MET A 53 -20.51 6.37 -1.27
N ARG A 54 -19.17 6.35 -1.17
CA ARG A 54 -18.35 7.55 -1.11
C ARG A 54 -18.47 8.40 -2.39
N GLU A 55 -18.45 7.75 -3.56
CA GLU A 55 -18.61 8.43 -4.84
C GLU A 55 -19.99 9.05 -5.00
N SER A 56 -21.05 8.37 -4.56
CA SER A 56 -22.41 8.90 -4.54
C SER A 56 -22.56 10.12 -3.64
N GLN A 57 -21.96 10.08 -2.43
CA GLN A 57 -21.93 11.25 -1.54
C GLN A 57 -21.23 12.45 -2.21
N LEU A 58 -20.08 12.22 -2.85
CA LEU A 58 -19.35 13.24 -3.60
C LEU A 58 -20.15 13.83 -4.78
N GLN A 59 -20.99 13.02 -5.44
CA GLN A 59 -21.85 13.53 -6.53
C GLN A 59 -23.04 14.33 -6.01
N GLN A 60 -23.56 14.01 -4.83
CA GLN A 60 -24.68 14.74 -4.21
C GLN A 60 -24.25 16.02 -3.51
N GLU A 61 -23.01 16.12 -3.03
CA GLU A 61 -22.47 17.35 -2.45
C GLU A 61 -22.39 18.49 -3.48
N ASP A 62 -22.83 19.69 -3.07
CA ASP A 62 -22.71 20.90 -3.89
C ASP A 62 -21.21 21.18 -4.18
N PRO A 63 -20.82 21.45 -5.44
CA PRO A 63 -19.47 21.94 -5.78
C PRO A 63 -18.92 23.00 -4.82
N ILE A 64 -19.77 23.89 -4.32
CA ILE A 64 -19.42 24.97 -3.38
C ILE A 64 -19.10 24.42 -1.98
N GLU A 65 -19.82 23.40 -1.50
CA GLU A 65 -19.57 22.81 -0.17
C GLU A 65 -18.22 22.11 -0.07
N ARG A 66 -17.72 21.55 -1.17
CA ARG A 66 -16.35 21.00 -1.27
C ARG A 66 -15.27 22.06 -1.01
N TYR A 67 -15.51 23.31 -1.38
CA TYR A 67 -14.57 24.42 -1.16
C TYR A 67 -14.81 25.18 0.14
N LYS A 68 -15.99 25.05 0.79
CA LYS A 68 -16.26 25.68 2.09
C LYS A 68 -15.26 25.24 3.16
N PHE A 69 -14.81 23.98 3.15
CA PHE A 69 -13.78 23.47 4.08
C PHE A 69 -12.42 24.16 3.91
N VAL A 70 -12.11 24.65 2.71
CA VAL A 70 -10.84 25.35 2.42
C VAL A 70 -10.93 26.82 2.85
N ILE A 71 -12.07 27.48 2.61
CA ILE A 71 -12.27 28.90 2.96
C ILE A 71 -12.43 29.11 4.49
N VAL A 72 -12.98 28.12 5.20
CA VAL A 72 -13.13 28.17 6.67
C VAL A 72 -11.78 28.01 7.40
N ASN A 73 -10.79 27.35 6.79
CA ASN A 73 -9.45 27.20 7.40
C ASN A 73 -8.53 28.42 7.22
N GLU A 74 -8.85 29.34 6.30
CA GLU A 74 -8.12 30.62 6.17
C GLU A 74 -8.83 31.81 6.87
N ASN A 75 -9.95 31.58 7.55
CA ASN A 75 -10.72 32.63 8.25
C ASN A 75 -11.07 32.30 9.72
N LEU A 76 -10.12 31.80 10.50
CA LEU A 76 -10.09 32.21 11.91
C LEU A 76 -9.46 33.62 11.97
N PRO A 77 -10.00 34.65 12.68
CA PRO A 77 -11.04 34.63 13.72
C PRO A 77 -12.06 35.83 13.71
N LEU A 78 -13.36 35.63 13.92
CA LEU A 78 -14.26 36.77 14.30
C LEU A 78 -15.46 36.47 15.22
N PHE A 79 -15.67 35.24 15.71
CA PHE A 79 -16.78 34.94 16.63
C PHE A 79 -16.33 34.54 18.05
N ALA A 80 -15.17 35.01 18.50
CA ALA A 80 -14.68 34.82 19.86
C ALA A 80 -14.64 36.14 20.66
N LEU A 81 -15.79 36.81 20.76
CA LEU A 81 -16.14 37.80 21.81
C LEU A 81 -17.64 37.69 22.12
#